data_AF-A0A2P7YYL8-F1
#
_entry.id   AF-A0A2P7YYL8-F1
#
_cell.length_a   1.000
_cell.length_b   1.000
_cell.length_c   1.000
_cell.angle_alpha   90.00
_cell.angle_beta   90.00
_cell.angle_gamma   90.00
#
_symmetry.space_group_name_H-M   'P 1'
#
loop_
_entity.id
_entity.type
_entity.pdbx_description
1 polymer ?
#
loop_
_entity_poly.entity_id
_entity_poly.type
_entity_poly.pdbx_seq_one_letter_code
_entity_poly.pdbx_strand_id
1 'polypeptide(L)'
;MSGFNDLLKKGELALGGGKDGKGPDLSNIQKDAQQAYDTFNKTEGSATDKAKAAYSEFSSKSGDSKESSEKKDTSPTKVTKYKHIDGLKNDRSKFAFQEKISSLETSKANGLSLLERIKLKERMNSKVDIGQKKKDDYDSYIRTKLPQIYDIIYELASVASVNASQSFTLSKVISIIKDSSVYATSESEIQDVINDIEMKLGKERLQLIERNHNKVIRVFNLNREEDLQLLRKDN
;
A
#
# COMPACT_ATOMS: atom_id res chain seq x y z
N MET A 1 46.10 -25.69 25.62
CA MET A 1 44.83 -25.22 25.05
C MET A 1 44.54 -23.85 25.66
N SER A 2 44.41 -22.80 24.86
CA SER A 2 43.98 -21.49 25.34
C SER A 2 42.50 -21.56 25.74
N GLY A 3 42.18 -21.21 26.98
CA GLY A 3 40.79 -21.21 27.47
C GLY A 3 39.98 -20.02 26.94
N PHE A 4 38.66 -20.04 27.14
CA PHE A 4 37.76 -18.93 26.76
C PHE A 4 38.23 -17.56 27.29
N ASN A 5 38.75 -17.52 28.52
CA ASN A 5 39.28 -16.30 29.13
C ASN A 5 40.49 -15.70 28.37
N ASP A 6 41.33 -16.53 27.76
CA ASP A 6 42.44 -16.06 26.93
C ASP A 6 41.95 -15.45 25.61
N LEU A 7 40.87 -16.02 25.06
CA LEU A 7 40.23 -15.50 23.84
C LEU A 7 39.52 -14.17 24.11
N LEU A 8 38.83 -14.05 25.24
CA LEU A 8 38.22 -12.81 25.70
C LEU A 8 39.26 -11.68 25.81
N LYS A 9 40.36 -11.94 26.52
CA LYS A 9 41.43 -10.96 26.71
C LYS A 9 42.06 -10.51 25.39
N LYS A 10 42.21 -11.42 24.42
CA LYS A 10 42.67 -11.08 23.06
C LYS A 10 41.64 -10.26 22.29
N GLY A 11 40.35 -10.58 22.43
CA GLY A 11 39.25 -9.82 21.82
C GLY A 11 39.14 -8.39 22.35
N GLU A 12 39.26 -8.22 23.67
CA GLU A 12 39.27 -6.89 24.31
C GLU A 12 40.45 -6.03 23.85
N LEU A 13 41.64 -6.63 23.71
CA LEU A 13 42.81 -5.95 23.17
C LEU A 13 42.62 -5.58 21.68
N ALA A 14 41.98 -6.44 20.89
CA ALA A 14 41.72 -6.20 19.47
C ALA A 14 40.64 -5.13 19.22
N LEU A 15 39.65 -5.02 20.11
CA LEU A 15 38.55 -4.05 20.02
C LEU A 15 38.86 -2.70 20.68
N GLY A 16 40.13 -2.45 21.03
CA GLY A 16 40.58 -1.15 21.53
C GLY A 16 40.28 -0.90 23.02
N GLY A 17 39.99 -1.95 23.81
CA GLY A 17 39.80 -1.86 25.26
C GLY A 17 41.07 -1.52 26.06
N GLY A 18 42.19 -1.27 25.38
CA GLY A 18 43.46 -0.91 26.00
C GLY A 18 43.61 0.60 26.17
N LYS A 19 43.49 1.05 27.43
CA LYS A 19 44.12 2.23 28.08
C LYS A 19 43.27 3.45 28.41
N ASP A 20 42.15 3.74 27.75
CA ASP A 20 41.48 5.05 27.96
C ASP A 20 40.03 4.99 28.49
N GLY A 21 39.53 3.82 28.90
CA GLY A 21 38.21 3.69 29.55
C GLY A 21 37.00 4.09 28.70
N LYS A 22 37.19 4.40 27.40
CA LYS A 22 36.13 4.76 26.43
C LYS A 22 35.89 3.66 25.39
N GLY A 23 35.90 2.40 25.83
CA GLY A 23 35.49 1.27 24.99
C GLY A 23 33.97 1.14 24.92
N PRO A 24 33.41 0.53 23.86
CA PRO A 24 31.99 0.15 23.82
C PRO A 24 31.65 -0.77 25.01
N ASP A 25 30.41 -0.74 25.50
CA ASP A 25 29.95 -1.66 26.55
C ASP A 25 29.95 -3.10 26.01
N LEU A 26 30.94 -3.88 26.42
CA LEU A 26 31.18 -5.25 25.95
C LEU A 26 30.37 -6.30 26.73
N SER A 27 29.61 -5.91 27.76
CA SER A 27 28.94 -6.86 28.66
C SER A 27 27.95 -7.80 27.95
N ASN A 28 27.25 -7.30 26.92
CA ASN A 28 26.36 -8.11 26.10
C ASN A 28 27.13 -9.01 25.11
N ILE A 29 28.23 -8.50 24.55
CA ILE A 29 29.10 -9.23 23.62
C ILE A 29 29.78 -10.41 24.31
N GLN A 30 30.19 -10.26 25.58
CA GLN A 30 30.79 -11.34 26.36
C GLN A 30 29.82 -12.50 26.59
N LYS A 31 28.54 -12.22 26.83
CA LYS A 31 27.51 -13.26 27.00
C LYS A 31 27.26 -14.02 25.70
N ASP A 32 27.16 -13.32 24.58
CA ASP A 32 26.95 -13.93 23.28
C ASP A 32 28.17 -14.76 22.84
N ALA A 33 29.38 -14.26 23.12
CA ALA A 33 30.63 -14.99 22.88
C ALA A 33 30.73 -16.27 23.71
N GLN A 34 30.30 -16.24 24.98
CA GLN A 34 30.28 -17.43 25.84
C GLN A 34 29.31 -18.48 25.31
N GLN A 35 28.10 -18.06 24.91
CA GLN A 35 27.12 -18.98 24.32
C GLN A 35 27.65 -19.61 23.02
N ALA A 36 28.24 -18.81 22.13
CA ALA A 36 28.83 -19.33 20.89
C ALA A 36 29.98 -20.32 21.16
N TYR A 37 30.82 -20.04 22.17
CA TYR A 37 31.90 -20.93 22.59
C TYR A 37 31.38 -22.26 23.15
N ASP A 38 30.33 -22.21 23.97
CA ASP A 38 29.70 -23.41 24.53
C ASP A 38 29.04 -24.26 23.44
N THR A 39 28.35 -23.64 22.49
CA THR A 39 27.73 -24.33 21.34
C THR A 39 28.80 -24.95 20.44
N PHE A 40 29.91 -24.25 20.19
CA PHE A 40 31.04 -24.78 19.41
C PHE A 40 31.66 -26.02 20.07
N ASN A 41 31.82 -26.01 21.40
CA ASN A 41 32.41 -27.13 22.13
C ASN A 41 31.45 -28.33 22.28
N LYS A 42 30.14 -28.07 22.41
CA LYS A 42 29.10 -29.11 22.50
C LYS A 42 28.80 -29.79 21.18
N THR A 43 28.98 -29.09 20.06
CA THR A 43 28.72 -29.65 18.73
C THR A 43 29.83 -30.62 18.35
N GLU A 44 29.48 -31.84 17.97
CA GLU A 44 30.41 -32.84 17.43
C GLU A 44 30.57 -32.65 15.91
N GLY A 45 31.73 -33.02 15.37
CA GLY A 45 32.03 -32.90 13.94
C GLY A 45 33.24 -32.02 13.62
N SER A 46 33.39 -31.67 12.34
CA SER A 46 34.51 -30.89 11.85
C SER A 46 34.44 -29.43 12.35
N ALA A 47 35.57 -28.72 12.35
CA ALA A 47 35.60 -27.32 12.78
C ALA A 47 34.62 -26.42 11.98
N THR A 48 34.38 -26.75 10.70
CA THR A 48 33.42 -26.04 9.85
C THR A 48 31.98 -26.31 10.26
N ASP A 49 31.65 -27.51 10.69
CA ASP A 49 30.29 -27.86 11.14
C ASP A 49 29.98 -27.20 12.48
N LYS A 50 30.95 -27.21 13.40
CA LYS A 50 30.85 -26.53 14.70
C LYS A 50 30.67 -25.02 14.55
N ALA A 51 31.42 -24.40 13.64
CA ALA A 51 31.28 -22.97 13.34
C ALA A 51 29.92 -22.62 12.74
N LYS A 52 29.42 -23.47 11.83
CA LYS A 52 28.09 -23.29 11.21
C LYS A 52 26.98 -23.38 12.25
N ALA A 53 27.05 -24.34 13.17
CA ALA A 53 26.07 -24.48 14.25
C ALA A 53 26.03 -23.25 15.18
N ALA A 54 27.19 -22.77 15.62
CA ALA A 54 27.28 -21.56 16.44
C ALA A 54 26.71 -20.32 15.75
N TYR A 55 26.96 -20.17 14.43
CA TYR A 55 26.45 -19.04 13.65
C TYR A 55 24.93 -19.08 13.46
N SER A 56 24.36 -20.25 13.19
CA SER A 56 22.91 -20.43 13.05
C SER A 56 22.17 -20.14 14.34
N GLU A 57 22.72 -20.52 15.50
CA GLU A 57 22.08 -20.22 16.79
C GLU A 57 22.08 -18.71 17.06
N PHE A 58 23.18 -18.02 16.78
CA PHE A 58 23.25 -16.56 16.91
C PHE A 58 22.25 -15.85 15.99
N SER A 59 22.18 -16.22 14.70
CA SER A 59 21.28 -15.56 13.75
C SER A 59 19.81 -15.75 14.10
N SER A 60 19.47 -16.89 14.73
CA SER A 60 18.11 -17.16 15.20
C SER A 60 17.71 -16.31 16.42
N LYS A 61 18.66 -15.97 17.29
CA LYS A 61 18.44 -15.11 18.48
C LYS A 61 18.53 -13.62 18.16
N SER A 62 19.39 -13.20 17.24
CA SER A 62 19.56 -11.78 16.86
C SER A 62 18.44 -11.23 15.99
N GLY A 63 17.51 -12.08 15.54
CA GLY A 63 16.30 -11.68 14.80
C GLY A 63 15.21 -11.05 15.66
N ASP A 64 15.36 -11.06 16.99
CA ASP A 64 14.41 -10.49 17.95
C ASP A 64 15.00 -9.26 18.65
N SER A 65 15.48 -8.30 17.84
CA SER A 65 15.84 -6.97 18.32
C SER A 65 14.57 -6.19 18.63
N LYS A 66 14.25 -6.14 19.93
CA LYS A 66 13.34 -5.20 20.57
C LYS A 66 13.32 -3.85 19.85
N GLU A 67 12.13 -3.53 19.36
CA GLU A 67 11.62 -2.23 18.97
C GLU A 67 12.18 -1.12 19.89
N SER A 68 13.25 -0.46 19.44
CA SER A 68 13.72 0.77 20.05
C SER A 68 12.64 1.82 19.79
N SER A 69 11.93 2.21 20.84
CA SER A 69 10.97 3.31 20.82
C SER A 69 11.70 4.60 20.43
N GLU A 70 11.77 4.89 19.13
CA GLU A 70 12.07 6.21 18.62
C GLU A 70 11.02 7.16 19.18
N LYS A 71 11.46 8.09 20.04
CA LYS A 71 10.65 9.21 20.48
C LYS A 71 10.20 9.95 19.23
N LYS A 72 8.91 9.86 18.91
CA LYS A 72 8.29 10.70 17.90
C LYS A 72 8.32 12.12 18.44
N ASP A 73 9.23 12.94 17.94
CA ASP A 73 9.11 14.40 18.00
C ASP A 73 7.84 14.78 17.24
N THR A 74 6.74 14.85 17.98
CA THR A 74 5.48 15.43 17.50
C THR A 74 5.62 16.94 17.59
N SER A 75 6.29 17.54 16.60
CA SER A 75 6.10 18.96 16.35
C SER A 75 4.62 19.20 15.98
N PRO A 76 3.94 20.17 16.62
CA PRO A 76 2.49 20.36 16.46
C PRO A 76 2.07 20.80 15.06
N THR A 77 3.02 21.09 14.17
CA THR A 77 2.80 21.45 12.77
C THR A 77 2.82 20.28 11.80
N LYS A 78 3.19 19.06 12.21
CA LYS A 78 3.24 17.90 11.32
C LYS A 78 1.88 17.19 11.26
N VAL A 79 0.95 17.79 10.53
CA VAL A 79 -0.37 17.19 10.27
C VAL A 79 -0.17 15.82 9.62
N THR A 80 -0.52 14.76 10.34
CA THR A 80 -0.51 13.38 9.83
C THR A 80 -1.69 13.16 8.89
N LYS A 81 -1.69 13.77 7.71
CA LYS A 81 -2.67 13.49 6.64
C LYS A 81 -2.44 12.13 5.94
N TYR A 82 -1.50 11.32 6.42
CA TYR A 82 -0.92 10.21 5.66
C TYR A 82 -0.98 8.85 6.37
N LYS A 83 -2.01 8.61 7.20
CA LYS A 83 -2.21 7.27 7.78
C LYS A 83 -2.53 6.18 6.72
N HIS A 84 -2.79 6.55 5.46
CA HIS A 84 -3.06 5.64 4.34
C HIS A 84 -2.00 5.63 3.22
N ILE A 85 -0.76 6.07 3.48
CA ILE A 85 0.35 5.92 2.51
C ILE A 85 1.32 4.80 2.96
N ASP A 86 0.78 3.69 3.44
CA ASP A 86 1.59 2.50 3.62
C ASP A 86 1.71 1.82 2.25
N GLY A 87 2.94 1.74 1.71
CA GLY A 87 3.23 1.14 0.40
C GLY A 87 3.42 2.11 -0.78
N LEU A 88 2.99 3.37 -0.70
CA LEU A 88 3.26 4.39 -1.74
C LEU A 88 4.57 5.16 -1.52
N LYS A 89 5.28 4.90 -0.43
CA LYS A 89 6.57 5.52 -0.17
C LYS A 89 7.62 4.97 -1.14
N ASN A 90 8.44 5.88 -1.66
CA ASN A 90 9.59 5.51 -2.45
C ASN A 90 10.74 5.19 -1.49
N ASP A 91 10.67 4.03 -0.86
CA ASP A 91 11.66 3.62 0.14
C ASP A 91 13.03 3.40 -0.50
N ARG A 92 14.08 3.76 0.23
CA ARG A 92 15.48 3.59 -0.20
C ARG A 92 15.83 2.13 -0.50
N SER A 93 15.10 1.18 0.08
CA SER A 93 15.23 -0.25 -0.22
C SER A 93 14.97 -0.58 -1.70
N LYS A 94 14.18 0.23 -2.42
CA LYS A 94 13.97 0.11 -3.88
C LYS A 94 15.21 0.48 -4.71
N PHE A 95 16.14 1.24 -4.13
CA PHE A 95 17.35 1.74 -4.80
C PHE A 95 18.63 1.08 -4.29
N ALA A 96 18.56 0.31 -3.21
CA ALA A 96 19.69 -0.46 -2.74
C ALA A 96 20.00 -1.57 -3.74
N PHE A 97 21.26 -1.65 -4.18
CA PHE A 97 21.71 -2.74 -5.05
C PHE A 97 21.66 -4.06 -4.27
N GLN A 98 20.74 -4.93 -4.66
CA GLN A 98 20.69 -6.30 -4.19
C GLN A 98 21.38 -7.18 -5.23
N GLU A 99 22.49 -7.82 -4.84
CA GLU A 99 23.19 -8.76 -5.70
C GLU A 99 22.25 -9.90 -6.10
N LYS A 100 21.98 -10.03 -7.41
CA LYS A 100 21.06 -11.02 -7.95
C LYS A 100 21.78 -12.35 -8.18
N ILE A 101 21.79 -13.21 -7.17
CA ILE A 101 22.26 -14.58 -7.32
C ILE A 101 21.24 -15.35 -8.18
N SER A 102 21.67 -15.87 -9.32
CA SER A 102 20.82 -16.49 -10.34
C SER A 102 19.99 -17.68 -9.84
N SER A 103 20.49 -18.46 -8.88
CA SER A 103 19.77 -19.58 -8.24
C SER A 103 18.67 -19.15 -7.27
N LEU A 104 18.79 -17.97 -6.65
CA LEU A 104 17.75 -17.39 -5.81
C LEU A 104 16.68 -16.67 -6.65
N GLU A 105 17.07 -16.10 -7.79
CA GLU A 105 16.14 -15.46 -8.72
C GLU A 105 15.25 -16.47 -9.47
N THR A 106 15.76 -17.66 -9.79
CA THR A 106 14.94 -18.72 -10.39
C THR A 106 13.93 -19.24 -9.38
N SER A 107 14.32 -19.50 -8.12
CA SER A 107 13.40 -19.98 -7.08
C SER A 107 12.28 -18.99 -6.73
N LYS A 108 12.54 -17.67 -6.71
CA LYS A 108 11.50 -16.63 -6.53
C LYS A 108 10.52 -16.53 -7.69
N ALA A 109 10.93 -16.94 -8.89
CA ALA A 109 10.13 -16.87 -10.11
C ALA A 109 9.54 -18.24 -10.51
N ASN A 110 9.20 -19.09 -9.54
CA ASN A 110 8.69 -20.46 -9.75
C ASN A 110 9.61 -21.35 -10.61
N GLY A 111 10.92 -21.13 -10.57
CA GLY A 111 11.91 -21.88 -11.35
C GLY A 111 12.07 -21.44 -12.81
N LEU A 112 11.28 -20.47 -13.28
CA LEU A 112 11.28 -20.07 -14.69
C LEU A 112 12.53 -19.27 -15.08
N SER A 113 13.12 -19.65 -16.21
CA SER A 113 14.18 -18.88 -16.85
C SER A 113 13.68 -17.49 -17.27
N LEU A 114 14.62 -16.56 -17.49
CA LEU A 114 14.30 -15.21 -17.96
C LEU A 114 13.53 -15.24 -19.30
N LEU A 115 13.95 -16.10 -20.23
CA LEU A 115 13.31 -16.24 -21.53
C LEU A 115 11.88 -16.76 -21.41
N GLU A 116 11.64 -17.74 -20.53
CA GLU A 116 10.29 -18.24 -20.27
C GLU A 116 9.40 -17.17 -19.63
N ARG A 117 9.94 -16.36 -18.71
CA ARG A 117 9.23 -15.21 -18.14
C ARG A 117 8.85 -14.17 -19.20
N ILE A 118 9.76 -13.85 -20.12
CA ILE A 118 9.48 -12.91 -21.22
C ILE A 118 8.36 -13.48 -22.10
N LYS A 119 8.48 -14.75 -22.53
CA LYS A 119 7.47 -15.43 -23.36
C LYS A 119 6.10 -15.50 -22.68
N LEU A 120 6.07 -15.74 -21.37
CA LEU A 120 4.84 -15.76 -20.58
C LEU A 120 4.23 -14.36 -20.47
N LYS A 121 5.03 -13.34 -20.20
CA LYS A 121 4.56 -11.94 -20.13
C LYS A 121 4.00 -11.48 -21.48
N GLU A 122 4.65 -11.82 -22.59
CA GLU A 122 4.13 -11.55 -23.94
C GLU A 122 2.82 -12.29 -24.20
N ARG A 123 2.70 -13.56 -23.78
CA ARG A 123 1.43 -14.32 -23.88
C ARG A 123 0.30 -13.73 -23.05
N MET A 124 0.60 -13.15 -21.89
CA MET A 124 -0.39 -12.47 -21.05
C MET A 124 -0.77 -11.12 -21.65
N ASN A 125 0.21 -10.34 -22.09
CA ASN A 125 -0.02 -9.03 -22.71
C ASN A 125 -0.71 -9.13 -24.07
N SER A 126 -0.52 -10.20 -24.83
CA SER A 126 -1.21 -10.43 -26.11
C SER A 126 -2.68 -10.82 -25.94
N LYS A 127 -3.08 -11.32 -24.75
CA LYS A 127 -4.48 -11.61 -24.43
C LYS A 127 -5.21 -10.41 -23.81
N VAL A 128 -4.47 -9.46 -23.25
CA VAL A 128 -5.03 -8.28 -22.61
C VAL A 128 -4.97 -7.13 -23.59
N ASP A 129 -6.13 -6.72 -24.11
CA ASP A 129 -6.21 -5.44 -24.79
C ASP A 129 -5.93 -4.33 -23.76
N ILE A 130 -4.77 -3.69 -23.90
CA ILE A 130 -4.31 -2.62 -22.99
C ILE A 130 -5.29 -1.45 -23.02
N GLY A 131 -5.94 -1.19 -24.15
CA GLY A 131 -6.98 -0.16 -24.27
C GLY A 131 -8.20 -0.51 -23.43
N GLN A 132 -8.68 -1.75 -23.55
CA GLN A 132 -9.82 -2.23 -22.78
C GLN A 132 -9.53 -2.23 -21.28
N LYS A 133 -8.37 -2.73 -20.86
CA LYS A 133 -7.98 -2.74 -19.44
C LYS A 133 -7.98 -1.34 -18.82
N LYS A 134 -7.41 -0.34 -19.51
CA LYS A 134 -7.39 1.04 -19.02
C LYS A 134 -8.80 1.61 -18.88
N LYS A 135 -9.70 1.25 -19.80
CA LYS A 135 -11.10 1.63 -19.73
C LYS A 135 -11.79 0.97 -18.54
N ASP A 136 -11.59 -0.33 -18.34
CA ASP A 136 -12.15 -1.06 -17.20
C ASP A 136 -11.65 -0.50 -15.86
N ASP A 137 -10.35 -0.17 -15.77
CA ASP A 137 -9.74 0.47 -14.59
C ASP A 137 -10.37 1.86 -14.32
N TYR A 138 -10.64 2.65 -15.38
CA TYR A 138 -11.32 3.95 -15.27
C TYR A 138 -12.78 3.80 -14.84
N ASP A 139 -13.52 2.89 -15.46
CA ASP A 139 -14.93 2.63 -15.13
C ASP A 139 -15.06 2.16 -13.67
N SER A 140 -14.13 1.32 -13.21
CA SER A 140 -14.03 0.92 -11.80
C SER A 140 -13.78 2.11 -10.88
N TYR A 141 -12.85 3.00 -11.24
CA TYR A 141 -12.57 4.22 -10.48
C TYR A 141 -13.78 5.15 -10.41
N ILE A 142 -14.47 5.40 -11.53
CA ILE A 142 -15.69 6.21 -11.59
C ILE A 142 -16.79 5.65 -10.67
N ARG A 143 -16.97 4.32 -10.67
CA ARG A 143 -17.93 3.63 -9.78
C ARG A 143 -17.65 3.87 -8.30
N THR A 144 -16.39 4.06 -7.90
CA THR A 144 -16.07 4.37 -6.49
C THR A 144 -16.63 5.72 -6.02
N LYS A 145 -16.79 6.68 -6.95
CA LYS A 145 -17.32 8.03 -6.66
C LYS A 145 -18.84 8.11 -6.70
N LEU A 146 -19.47 7.11 -7.31
CA LEU A 146 -20.89 7.08 -7.60
C LEU A 146 -21.78 7.26 -6.35
N PRO A 147 -21.57 6.53 -5.23
CA PRO A 147 -22.43 6.67 -4.06
C PRO A 147 -22.43 8.08 -3.47
N GLN A 148 -21.25 8.71 -3.42
CA GLN A 148 -21.11 10.07 -2.88
C GLN A 148 -21.84 11.09 -3.76
N ILE A 149 -21.69 10.99 -5.09
CA ILE A 149 -22.35 11.91 -6.02
C ILE A 149 -23.86 11.71 -6.01
N TYR A 150 -24.33 10.46 -5.95
CA TYR A 150 -25.75 10.15 -5.80
C TYR A 150 -26.33 10.77 -4.52
N ASP A 151 -25.66 10.59 -3.37
CA ASP A 151 -26.11 11.14 -2.09
C ASP A 151 -26.25 12.67 -2.13
N ILE A 152 -25.30 13.37 -2.77
CA ILE A 152 -25.37 14.82 -2.96
C ILE A 152 -26.60 15.20 -3.81
N ILE A 153 -26.83 14.51 -4.93
CA ILE A 153 -27.99 14.77 -5.79
C ILE A 153 -29.30 14.49 -5.04
N TYR A 154 -29.34 13.42 -4.25
CA TYR A 154 -30.47 13.06 -3.40
C TYR A 154 -30.76 14.13 -2.36
N GLU A 155 -29.74 14.62 -1.65
CA GLU A 155 -29.88 15.69 -0.66
C GLU A 155 -30.36 16.98 -1.32
N LEU A 156 -29.77 17.38 -2.45
CA LEU A 156 -30.20 18.54 -3.22
C LEU A 156 -31.67 18.45 -3.65
N ALA A 157 -32.11 17.26 -4.04
CA ALA A 157 -33.49 17.02 -4.42
C ALA A 157 -34.45 17.06 -3.21
N SER A 158 -34.02 16.50 -2.08
CA SER A 158 -34.83 16.45 -0.85
C SER A 158 -35.10 17.84 -0.26
N VAL A 159 -34.11 18.74 -0.33
CA VAL A 159 -34.21 20.11 0.20
C VAL A 159 -35.19 20.97 -0.61
N ALA A 160 -35.35 20.68 -1.91
CA ALA A 160 -36.14 21.50 -2.83
C ALA A 160 -37.65 21.17 -2.90
N SER A 161 -38.18 20.29 -2.02
CA SER A 161 -39.62 20.15 -1.67
C SER A 161 -40.53 19.25 -2.56
N VAL A 162 -41.74 19.04 -2.03
CA VAL A 162 -42.55 17.81 -1.84
C VAL A 162 -43.37 17.35 -3.04
N ASN A 163 -43.49 18.12 -4.13
CA ASN A 163 -44.28 17.68 -5.28
C ASN A 163 -43.68 18.19 -6.60
N ALA A 164 -43.49 17.23 -7.51
CA ALA A 164 -43.01 17.35 -8.88
C ALA A 164 -41.49 17.42 -9.10
N SER A 165 -41.08 16.85 -10.24
CA SER A 165 -39.70 16.71 -10.70
C SER A 165 -38.93 18.03 -10.61
N GLN A 166 -37.73 17.98 -10.06
CA GLN A 166 -36.86 19.13 -9.92
C GLN A 166 -35.83 19.16 -11.04
N SER A 167 -35.34 20.34 -11.38
CA SER A 167 -34.36 20.53 -12.44
C SER A 167 -33.23 21.43 -11.96
N PHE A 168 -32.00 20.98 -12.14
CA PHE A 168 -30.79 21.67 -11.72
C PHE A 168 -29.86 21.84 -12.92
N THR A 169 -29.24 23.01 -13.05
CA THR A 169 -28.18 23.20 -14.04
C THR A 169 -26.99 22.33 -13.68
N LEU A 170 -26.42 21.64 -14.67
CA LEU A 170 -25.28 20.74 -14.45
C LEU A 170 -24.09 21.48 -13.82
N SER A 171 -23.84 22.72 -14.26
CA SER A 171 -22.79 23.58 -13.68
C SER A 171 -22.98 23.81 -12.18
N LYS A 172 -24.22 24.02 -11.71
CA LYS A 172 -24.50 24.19 -10.27
C LYS A 172 -24.22 22.89 -9.51
N VAL A 173 -24.65 21.75 -10.06
CA VAL A 173 -24.44 20.44 -9.44
C VAL A 173 -22.95 20.09 -9.37
N ILE A 174 -22.19 20.34 -10.44
CA ILE A 174 -20.74 20.16 -10.47
C ILE A 174 -20.05 21.01 -9.40
N SER A 175 -20.41 22.28 -9.27
CA SER A 175 -19.81 23.14 -8.24
C SER A 175 -20.07 22.61 -6.84
N ILE A 176 -21.32 22.23 -6.54
CA ILE A 176 -21.68 21.66 -5.23
C ILE A 176 -20.92 20.36 -4.96
N ILE A 177 -20.80 19.48 -5.95
CA ILE A 177 -20.05 18.23 -5.81
C ILE A 177 -18.56 18.51 -5.57
N LYS A 178 -17.96 19.44 -6.32
CA LYS A 178 -16.55 19.84 -6.12
C LYS A 178 -16.33 20.38 -4.72
N ASP A 179 -17.22 21.25 -4.25
CA ASP A 179 -17.17 21.85 -2.90
C ASP A 179 -17.36 20.80 -1.79
N SER A 180 -18.13 19.74 -2.06
CA SER A 180 -18.39 18.65 -1.11
C SER A 180 -17.36 17.52 -1.18
N SER A 181 -16.49 17.51 -2.18
CA SER A 181 -15.50 16.45 -2.39
C SER A 181 -14.22 16.69 -1.58
N VAL A 182 -13.75 15.65 -0.89
CA VAL A 182 -12.46 15.70 -0.15
C VAL A 182 -11.28 15.65 -1.11
N TYR A 183 -11.44 14.95 -2.24
CA TYR A 183 -10.42 14.77 -3.26
C TYR A 183 -10.81 15.50 -4.53
N ALA A 184 -9.83 16.11 -5.19
CA ALA A 184 -10.03 16.80 -6.45
C ALA A 184 -10.72 15.87 -7.47
N THR A 185 -11.92 16.25 -7.87
CA THR A 185 -12.72 15.54 -8.86
C THR A 185 -12.90 16.44 -10.07
N SER A 186 -12.57 15.92 -11.25
CA SER A 186 -12.67 16.68 -12.48
C SER A 186 -14.13 16.83 -12.92
N GLU A 187 -14.41 17.83 -13.75
CA GLU A 187 -15.76 18.02 -14.27
C GLU A 187 -16.21 16.85 -15.17
N SER A 188 -15.31 16.32 -15.99
CA SER A 188 -15.61 15.16 -16.84
C SER A 188 -15.94 13.92 -16.03
N GLU A 189 -15.21 13.66 -14.94
CA GLU A 189 -15.49 12.54 -14.03
C GLU A 189 -16.90 12.67 -13.43
N ILE A 190 -17.31 13.87 -13.00
CA ILE A 190 -18.64 14.10 -12.45
C ILE A 190 -19.72 13.85 -13.51
N GLN A 191 -19.50 14.32 -14.74
CA GLN A 191 -20.41 14.08 -15.86
C GLN A 191 -20.54 12.58 -16.17
N ASP A 192 -19.42 11.85 -16.19
CA ASP A 192 -19.40 10.41 -16.43
C ASP A 192 -20.17 9.64 -15.33
N VAL A 193 -20.01 10.04 -14.07
CA VAL A 193 -20.77 9.46 -12.95
C VAL A 193 -22.27 9.73 -13.10
N ILE A 194 -22.67 10.95 -13.43
CA ILE A 194 -24.08 11.31 -13.62
C ILE A 194 -24.69 10.52 -14.78
N ASN A 195 -23.94 10.34 -15.87
CA ASN A 195 -24.36 9.51 -16.99
C ASN A 195 -24.52 8.04 -16.58
N ASP A 196 -23.61 7.49 -15.77
CA ASP A 196 -23.72 6.11 -15.25
C ASP A 196 -24.95 5.96 -14.34
N ILE A 197 -25.27 6.96 -13.52
CA ILE A 197 -26.47 6.99 -12.69
C ILE A 197 -27.74 7.02 -13.54
N GLU A 198 -27.81 7.88 -14.57
CA GLU A 198 -28.94 7.93 -15.50
C GLU A 198 -29.14 6.59 -16.22
N MET A 199 -28.04 5.97 -16.68
CA MET A 199 -28.08 4.70 -17.40
C MET A 199 -28.61 3.56 -16.51
N LYS A 200 -28.22 3.52 -15.23
CA LYS A 200 -28.59 2.45 -14.30
C LYS A 200 -29.97 2.63 -13.68
N LEU A 201 -30.32 3.83 -13.25
CA LEU A 201 -31.62 4.11 -12.61
C LEU A 201 -32.74 4.38 -13.63
N GLY A 202 -32.36 4.73 -14.86
CA GLY A 202 -33.27 5.05 -15.93
C GLY A 202 -33.90 6.44 -15.82
N LYS A 203 -34.56 6.84 -16.92
CA LYS A 203 -35.16 8.16 -17.11
C LYS A 203 -36.31 8.47 -16.15
N GLU A 204 -36.85 7.45 -15.48
CA GLU A 204 -37.92 7.59 -14.47
C GLU A 204 -37.42 8.20 -13.16
N ARG A 205 -36.12 8.06 -12.85
CA ARG A 205 -35.51 8.52 -11.60
C ARG A 205 -34.71 9.80 -11.82
N LEU A 206 -33.82 9.78 -12.81
CA LEU A 206 -32.93 10.87 -13.16
C LEU A 206 -32.75 10.93 -14.67
N GLN A 207 -32.82 12.13 -15.23
CA GLN A 207 -32.64 12.37 -16.66
C GLN A 207 -31.66 13.52 -16.89
N LEU A 208 -30.67 13.32 -17.76
CA LEU A 208 -29.81 14.38 -18.24
C LEU A 208 -30.39 14.95 -19.54
N ILE A 209 -30.73 16.25 -19.52
CA ILE A 209 -31.29 16.96 -20.66
C ILE A 209 -30.23 17.94 -21.17
N GLU A 210 -29.81 17.76 -22.41
CA GLU A 210 -28.94 18.70 -23.12
C GLU A 210 -29.77 19.48 -24.15
N ARG A 211 -29.77 20.81 -24.01
CA ARG A 211 -30.33 21.73 -25.01
C ARG A 211 -29.31 22.80 -25.34
N ASN A 212 -28.85 22.81 -26.59
CA ASN A 212 -27.79 23.70 -27.09
C ASN A 212 -26.49 23.52 -26.29
N HIS A 213 -26.13 24.50 -25.48
CA HIS A 213 -24.94 24.48 -24.60
C HIS A 213 -25.30 24.32 -23.11
N ASN A 214 -26.58 24.16 -22.79
CA ASN A 214 -27.05 24.03 -21.42
C ASN A 214 -27.39 22.57 -21.14
N LYS A 215 -26.69 21.99 -20.15
CA LYS A 215 -26.98 20.68 -19.59
C LYS A 215 -27.72 20.85 -18.27
N VAL A 216 -28.84 20.14 -18.12
CA VAL A 216 -29.72 20.21 -16.96
C VAL A 216 -30.01 18.78 -16.49
N ILE A 217 -29.88 18.56 -15.19
CA ILE A 217 -30.27 17.31 -14.55
C ILE A 217 -31.71 17.46 -14.07
N ARG A 218 -32.60 16.61 -14.55
CA ARG A 218 -33.97 16.51 -14.06
C ARG A 218 -34.07 15.30 -13.13
N VAL A 219 -34.48 15.55 -11.90
CA VAL A 219 -34.64 14.55 -10.84
C VAL A 219 -36.14 14.38 -10.57
N PHE A 220 -36.62 13.14 -10.56
CA PHE A 220 -38.03 12.83 -10.35
C PHE A 220 -38.27 12.37 -8.92
N ASN A 221 -38.28 11.06 -8.70
CA ASN A 221 -38.47 10.46 -7.39
C ASN A 221 -37.29 9.55 -7.10
N LEU A 222 -36.34 10.00 -6.28
CA LEU A 222 -35.20 9.19 -5.88
C LEU A 222 -35.53 8.40 -4.62
N ASN A 223 -35.19 7.12 -4.59
CA ASN A 223 -35.28 6.29 -3.40
C ASN A 223 -33.88 5.82 -3.01
N ARG A 224 -33.30 6.45 -1.99
CA ARG A 224 -31.91 6.23 -1.61
C ARG A 224 -31.56 4.77 -1.38
N GLU A 225 -32.41 4.01 -0.70
CA GLU A 225 -32.08 2.62 -0.35
C GLU A 225 -32.17 1.68 -1.56
N GLU A 226 -33.25 1.78 -2.34
CA GLU A 226 -33.45 0.97 -3.54
C GLU A 226 -32.42 1.32 -4.64
N ASP A 227 -32.21 2.62 -4.87
CA ASP A 227 -31.33 3.11 -5.91
C ASP A 227 -29.87 2.75 -5.60
N LEU A 228 -29.39 2.94 -4.36
CA LEU A 228 -28.04 2.55 -3.98
C LEU A 228 -27.82 1.03 -4.05
N GLN A 229 -28.85 0.22 -3.82
CA GLN A 229 -28.76 -1.24 -4.02
C GLN A 229 -28.61 -1.58 -5.51
N LEU A 230 -29.39 -0.94 -6.38
CA LEU A 230 -29.28 -1.13 -7.83
C LEU A 230 -27.91 -0.69 -8.35
N LEU A 231 -27.42 0.47 -7.88
CA LEU A 231 -26.13 1.02 -8.28
C LEU A 231 -24.93 0.17 -7.82
N ARG A 232 -25.10 -0.65 -6.77
CA ARG A 232 -24.08 -1.57 -6.22
C ARG A 232 -24.12 -2.99 -6.80
N LYS A 233 -25.20 -3.40 -7.47
CA LYS A 233 -25.42 -4.79 -7.91
C LYS A 233 -24.49 -5.24 -9.04
N ASP A 234 -23.79 -4.33 -9.72
CA ASP A 234 -22.86 -4.65 -10.81
C ASP A 234 -21.40 -4.86 -10.34
N ASN A 235 -21.21 -5.36 -9.12
CA ASN A 235 -19.92 -5.82 -8.59
C ASN A 235 -19.84 -7.35 -8.60
#